data_AF-A0A7C8AEM1-F1
#
_entry.id   AF-A0A7C8AEM1-F1
#
_cell.length_a   1.000
_cell.length_b   1.000
_cell.length_c   1.000
_cell.angle_alpha   90.00
_cell.angle_beta   90.00
_cell.angle_gamma   90.00
#
_symmetry.space_group_name_H-M   'P 1'
#
loop_
_entity.id
_entity.type
_entity.pdbx_description
1 polymer ?
#
loop_
_entity_poly.entity_id
_entity_poly.type
_entity_poly.pdbx_seq_one_letter_code
_entity_poly.pdbx_strand_id
1 'polypeptide(L)'
;MTWTLIKAVIKARREGLLHLVPANEATRLDCLKAECAKCCRVLGTPVVTPAEAENIAPEALRKDKHGRIFTRSKNSVCCLLKDGLCSIYPDRPRGCREYPWYNVAGRLYFDAGCPGIKHDLDERPAAGDIMPFEDFFPLAPRFILWIVKKVCVKK
;
A
#
# COMPACT_ATOMS: atom_id res chain seq x y z
N MET A 1 6.46 -15.06 -9.41
CA MET A 1 5.71 -13.81 -9.15
C MET A 1 4.70 -13.97 -8.01
N THR A 2 3.82 -14.98 -8.06
CA THR A 2 2.87 -15.32 -6.97
C THR A 2 3.52 -15.54 -5.60
N TRP A 3 4.62 -16.30 -5.56
CA TRP A 3 5.35 -16.59 -4.32
C TRP A 3 5.94 -15.34 -3.67
N THR A 4 6.40 -14.38 -4.49
CA THR A 4 6.94 -13.10 -4.02
C THR A 4 5.87 -12.27 -3.34
N LEU A 5 4.67 -12.22 -3.92
CA LEU A 5 3.52 -11.54 -3.33
C LEU A 5 3.11 -12.17 -1.99
N ILE A 6 2.95 -13.50 -1.95
CA ILE A 6 2.58 -14.21 -0.71
C ILE A 6 3.62 -13.93 0.39
N LYS A 7 4.91 -14.02 0.08
CA LYS A 7 5.99 -13.69 1.02
C LYS A 7 5.93 -12.25 1.50
N ALA A 8 5.64 -11.29 0.60
CA ALA A 8 5.50 -9.89 0.97
C ALA A 8 4.32 -9.66 1.90
N VAL A 9 3.16 -10.28 1.64
CA VAL A 9 1.97 -10.20 2.49
C VAL A 9 2.22 -10.82 3.86
N ILE A 10 2.85 -12.01 3.92
CA ILE A 10 3.21 -12.66 5.18
C ILE A 10 4.19 -11.81 5.98
N LYS A 11 5.24 -11.29 5.33
CA LYS A 11 6.19 -10.36 5.97
C LYS A 11 5.45 -9.15 6.53
N ALA A 12 4.59 -8.53 5.73
CA ALA A 12 3.85 -7.35 6.15
C ALA A 12 2.99 -7.59 7.39
N ARG A 13 2.27 -8.72 7.42
CA ARG A 13 1.47 -9.11 8.58
C ARG A 13 2.29 -9.37 9.83
N ARG A 14 3.47 -10.01 9.69
CA ARG A 14 4.39 -10.23 10.82
C ARG A 14 4.94 -8.92 11.38
N GLU A 15 5.14 -7.93 10.53
CA GLU A 15 5.54 -6.56 10.90
C GLU A 15 4.34 -5.68 11.33
N GLY A 16 3.17 -6.31 11.51
CA GLY A 16 1.95 -5.63 11.97
C GLY A 16 1.39 -4.64 10.97
N LEU A 17 1.45 -4.92 9.66
CA LEU A 17 0.74 -4.23 8.57
C LEU A 17 -0.20 -5.20 7.83
N LEU A 18 -1.08 -4.67 6.97
CA LEU A 18 -2.11 -5.43 6.26
C LEU A 18 -3.06 -6.20 7.21
N HIS A 19 -3.39 -5.56 8.34
CA HIS A 19 -4.46 -6.00 9.25
C HIS A 19 -5.67 -5.10 8.99
N LEU A 20 -6.46 -5.47 7.99
CA LEU A 20 -7.52 -4.63 7.47
C LEU A 20 -8.78 -4.75 8.33
N VAL A 21 -9.21 -3.61 8.87
CA VAL A 21 -10.41 -3.50 9.70
C VAL A 21 -11.44 -2.65 8.94
N PRO A 22 -12.73 -3.02 8.95
CA PRO A 22 -13.78 -2.18 8.39
C PRO A 22 -13.79 -0.80 9.05
N ALA A 23 -13.81 0.25 8.24
CA ALA A 23 -13.88 1.62 8.73
C ALA A 23 -15.33 1.98 9.12
N ASN A 24 -15.87 1.36 10.17
CA ASN A 24 -17.28 1.54 10.58
C ASN A 24 -17.49 2.67 11.61
N GLU A 25 -16.41 3.24 12.13
CA GLU A 25 -16.41 4.29 13.16
C GLU A 25 -15.66 5.53 12.68
N ALA A 26 -15.84 6.65 13.38
CA ALA A 26 -15.11 7.88 13.13
C ALA A 26 -13.60 7.58 13.15
N THR A 27 -12.95 7.77 12.01
CA THR A 27 -11.54 7.42 11.83
C THR A 27 -10.89 8.47 10.92
N ARG A 28 -9.67 8.87 11.24
CA ARG A 28 -8.86 9.72 10.34
C ARG A 28 -7.43 9.21 10.23
N LEU A 29 -6.75 9.68 9.19
CA LEU A 29 -5.31 9.47 9.03
C LEU A 29 -4.56 10.73 9.42
N ASP A 30 -3.81 10.64 10.52
CA ASP A 30 -2.76 11.59 10.88
C ASP A 30 -1.42 11.09 10.35
N CYS A 31 -1.08 11.44 9.10
CA CYS A 31 0.09 10.86 8.45
C CYS A 31 1.39 11.41 9.05
N LEU A 32 2.13 10.54 9.74
CA LEU A 32 3.41 10.82 10.41
C LEU A 32 4.60 10.93 9.42
N LYS A 33 4.45 11.74 8.37
CA LYS A 33 5.36 11.81 7.22
C LYS A 33 6.82 12.17 7.56
N ALA A 34 7.04 12.87 8.67
CA ALA A 34 8.35 13.33 9.10
C ALA A 34 9.10 12.30 9.97
N GLU A 35 8.43 11.24 10.42
CA GLU A 35 8.97 10.32 11.44
C GLU A 35 8.67 8.83 11.17
N CYS A 36 7.77 8.52 10.23
CA CYS A 36 7.36 7.16 9.93
C CYS A 36 7.71 6.73 8.50
N ALA A 37 8.30 5.52 8.39
CA ALA A 37 8.56 4.84 7.12
C ALA A 37 8.14 3.37 7.13
N LYS A 38 7.20 2.98 8.01
CA LYS A 38 6.79 1.58 8.21
C LYS A 38 6.33 0.93 6.90
N CYS A 39 5.46 1.60 6.13
CA CYS A 39 5.00 1.10 4.83
C CYS A 39 6.13 0.99 3.79
N CYS A 40 7.08 1.93 3.78
CA CYS A 40 8.25 1.90 2.89
C CYS A 40 9.20 0.73 3.22
N ARG A 41 9.31 0.31 4.49
CA ARG A 41 10.16 -0.81 4.92
C ARG A 41 9.56 -2.19 4.65
N VAL A 42 8.24 -2.25 4.48
CA VAL A 42 7.48 -3.50 4.61
C VAL A 42 6.65 -3.84 3.36
N LEU A 43 6.11 -2.84 2.65
CA LEU A 43 5.29 -3.03 1.44
C LEU A 43 6.10 -2.76 0.16
N GLY A 44 6.77 -1.60 0.13
CA GLY A 44 7.92 -1.23 -0.71
C GLY A 44 7.80 -1.26 -2.23
N THR A 45 6.72 -1.78 -2.81
CA THR A 45 6.60 -2.02 -4.27
C THR A 45 5.25 -1.52 -4.85
N PRO A 46 4.83 -0.27 -4.60
CA PRO A 46 3.61 0.27 -5.22
C PRO A 46 3.66 0.21 -6.75
N VAL A 47 2.47 0.02 -7.33
CA VAL A 47 2.19 0.24 -8.76
C VAL A 47 2.32 1.74 -9.05
N VAL A 48 2.85 2.06 -10.22
CA VAL A 48 3.07 3.43 -10.70
C VAL A 48 2.38 3.59 -12.06
N THR A 49 1.61 4.66 -12.24
CA THR A 49 1.03 5.00 -13.54
C THR A 49 2.08 5.66 -14.46
N PRO A 50 1.89 5.67 -15.79
CA PRO A 50 2.81 6.37 -16.70
C PRO A 50 3.02 7.84 -16.32
N ALA A 51 1.96 8.57 -15.95
CA ALA A 51 2.04 9.96 -15.52
C ALA A 51 2.82 10.14 -14.20
N GLU A 52 2.64 9.23 -13.24
CA GLU A 52 3.44 9.27 -12.00
C GLU A 52 4.91 8.95 -12.26
N ALA A 53 5.20 8.07 -13.23
CA ALA A 53 6.56 7.69 -13.58
C ALA A 53 7.39 8.86 -14.13
N GLU A 54 6.77 9.90 -14.70
CA GLU A 54 7.45 11.12 -15.15
C GLU A 54 8.12 11.88 -14.00
N ASN A 55 7.61 11.71 -12.77
CA ASN A 55 8.10 12.38 -11.57
C ASN A 55 9.02 11.49 -10.72
N ILE A 56 9.33 10.27 -11.18
CA ILE A 56 10.15 9.31 -10.44
C ILE A 56 11.38 8.96 -11.26
N ALA A 57 12.55 9.01 -10.62
CA ALA A 57 13.82 8.69 -11.25
C ALA A 57 13.76 7.31 -11.96
N PRO A 58 14.10 7.21 -13.26
CA PRO A 58 13.93 5.97 -14.04
C PRO A 58 14.61 4.74 -13.42
N GLU A 59 15.74 4.93 -12.74
CA GLU A 59 16.48 3.88 -12.03
C GLU A 59 15.72 3.30 -10.83
N ALA A 60 14.77 4.05 -10.25
CA ALA A 60 13.90 3.61 -9.17
C ALA A 60 12.70 2.80 -9.69
N LEU A 61 12.51 2.74 -11.01
CA LEU A 61 11.37 2.08 -11.65
C LEU A 61 11.78 0.73 -12.26
N ARG A 62 10.80 -0.17 -12.36
CA ARG A 62 10.90 -1.42 -13.12
C ARG A 62 9.59 -1.66 -13.86
N LYS A 63 9.69 -2.23 -15.06
CA LYS A 63 8.53 -2.70 -15.82
C LYS A 63 8.41 -4.21 -15.69
N ASP A 64 7.20 -4.73 -15.58
CA ASP A 64 6.94 -6.16 -15.74
C ASP A 64 6.86 -6.55 -17.22
N LYS A 65 6.70 -7.85 -17.49
CA LYS A 65 6.55 -8.39 -18.85
C LYS A 65 5.29 -7.90 -19.59
N HIS A 66 4.38 -7.22 -18.90
CA HIS A 66 3.14 -6.68 -19.43
C HIS A 66 3.18 -5.13 -19.51
N GLY A 67 4.36 -4.52 -19.31
CA GLY A 67 4.54 -3.07 -19.39
C GLY A 67 4.08 -2.27 -18.17
N ARG A 68 3.62 -2.92 -17.10
CA ARG A 68 3.21 -2.24 -15.86
C ARG A 68 4.42 -1.75 -15.08
N ILE A 69 4.34 -0.54 -14.56
CA ILE A 69 5.43 0.14 -13.87
C ILE A 69 5.27 -0.06 -12.36
N PHE A 70 6.38 -0.38 -11.70
CA PHE A 70 6.48 -0.50 -10.25
C PHE A 70 7.71 0.24 -9.78
N THR A 71 7.69 0.72 -8.55
CA THR A 71 8.94 1.08 -7.87
C THR A 71 9.76 -0.19 -7.59
N ARG A 72 11.08 -0.06 -7.61
CA ARG A 72 11.98 -1.14 -7.21
C ARG A 72 11.96 -1.31 -5.70
N SER A 73 12.17 -2.55 -5.26
CA SER A 73 12.30 -2.89 -3.85
C SER A 73 13.30 -4.01 -3.66
N LYS A 74 13.94 -4.03 -2.48
CA LYS A 74 14.81 -5.13 -2.02
C LYS A 74 14.24 -5.65 -0.71
N ASN A 75 13.89 -6.93 -0.64
CA ASN A 75 13.26 -7.54 0.54
C ASN A 75 12.03 -6.76 1.05
N SER A 76 11.18 -6.27 0.16
CA SER A 76 10.01 -5.42 0.45
C SER A 76 10.33 -4.03 1.04
N VAL A 77 11.60 -3.63 1.04
CA VAL A 77 12.03 -2.25 1.34
C VAL A 77 12.04 -1.45 0.05
N CYS A 78 11.34 -0.32 0.02
CA CYS A 78 11.28 0.59 -1.12
C CYS A 78 12.67 1.18 -1.42
N CYS A 79 13.06 1.23 -2.69
CA CYS A 79 14.31 1.88 -3.09
C CYS A 79 14.33 3.41 -2.89
N LEU A 80 13.16 4.02 -2.72
CA LEU A 80 12.98 5.46 -2.49
C LEU A 80 12.97 5.82 -0.99
N LEU A 81 13.26 4.86 -0.11
CA LEU A 81 13.50 5.12 1.30
C LEU A 81 14.95 5.61 1.46
N LYS A 82 15.13 6.89 1.78
CA LYS A 82 16.44 7.52 2.04
C LYS A 82 16.42 8.16 3.42
N ASP A 83 17.50 7.98 4.18
CA ASP A 83 17.67 8.56 5.52
C ASP A 83 16.47 8.30 6.45
N GLY A 84 15.88 7.11 6.32
CA GLY A 84 14.75 6.68 7.13
C GLY A 84 13.38 7.23 6.71
N LEU A 85 13.29 8.05 5.66
CA LEU A 85 12.05 8.67 5.16
C LEU A 85 11.85 8.50 3.63
N CYS A 86 10.64 8.77 3.15
CA CYS A 86 10.35 8.70 1.71
C CYS A 86 10.98 9.90 0.98
N SER A 87 11.89 9.65 0.05
CA SER A 87 12.60 10.71 -0.68
C SER A 87 11.75 11.44 -1.72
N ILE A 88 10.56 10.92 -2.03
CA ILE A 88 9.61 11.48 -3.00
C ILE A 88 8.22 11.68 -2.38
N TYR A 89 8.16 12.05 -1.09
CA TYR A 89 6.89 12.12 -0.37
C TYR A 89 5.77 12.92 -1.09
N PRO A 90 6.06 14.08 -1.74
CA PRO A 90 5.06 14.82 -2.52
C PRO A 90 4.57 14.04 -3.75
N ASP A 91 5.47 13.33 -4.43
CA ASP A 91 5.23 12.64 -5.71
C ASP A 91 4.95 11.14 -5.54
N ARG A 92 4.54 10.73 -4.33
CA ARG A 92 4.24 9.32 -4.01
C ARG A 92 3.20 8.76 -4.98
N PRO A 93 3.37 7.53 -5.49
CA PRO A 93 2.34 6.88 -6.31
C PRO A 93 0.99 6.77 -5.59
N ARG A 94 -0.10 6.65 -6.35
CA ARG A 94 -1.48 6.59 -5.85
C ARG A 94 -1.64 5.61 -4.68
N GLY A 95 -1.18 4.37 -4.82
CA GLY A 95 -1.27 3.38 -3.75
C GLY A 95 -0.54 3.76 -2.45
N CYS A 96 0.50 4.60 -2.52
CA CYS A 96 1.17 5.15 -1.34
C CYS A 96 0.43 6.35 -0.74
N ARG A 97 -0.28 7.14 -1.56
CA ARG A 97 -1.11 8.27 -1.09
C ARG A 97 -2.39 7.77 -0.40
N GLU A 98 -2.97 6.70 -0.92
CA GLU A 98 -4.20 6.10 -0.39
C GLU A 98 -3.96 5.27 0.88
N TYR A 99 -2.75 4.73 1.08
CA TYR A 99 -2.42 4.02 2.31
C TYR A 99 -2.66 4.91 3.55
N PRO A 100 -3.36 4.43 4.59
CA PRO A 100 -3.67 3.02 4.90
C PRO A 100 -5.09 2.56 4.50
N TRP A 101 -5.78 3.30 3.64
CA TRP A 101 -7.14 2.99 3.21
C TRP A 101 -7.18 1.95 2.09
N TYR A 102 -8.20 1.09 2.12
CA TYR A 102 -8.44 0.06 1.13
C TYR A 102 -9.92 -0.04 0.79
N ASN A 103 -10.24 -0.05 -0.51
CA ASN A 103 -11.59 -0.37 -0.98
C ASN A 103 -11.70 -1.88 -1.23
N VAL A 104 -12.41 -2.57 -0.34
CA VAL A 104 -12.65 -4.01 -0.45
C VAL A 104 -14.11 -4.24 -0.82
N ALA A 105 -14.34 -4.50 -2.12
CA ALA A 105 -15.68 -4.75 -2.68
C ALA A 105 -16.68 -3.62 -2.36
N GLY A 106 -16.28 -2.36 -2.56
CA GLY A 106 -17.12 -1.17 -2.36
C GLY A 106 -17.21 -0.72 -0.90
N ARG A 107 -16.51 -1.39 0.03
CA ARG A 107 -16.52 -1.06 1.46
C ARG A 107 -15.15 -0.55 1.86
N LEU A 108 -15.12 0.48 2.69
CA LEU A 108 -13.88 1.07 3.18
C LEU A 108 -13.30 0.26 4.33
N TYR A 109 -12.01 -0.06 4.22
CA TYR A 109 -11.19 -0.64 5.26
C TYR A 109 -9.97 0.25 5.49
N PHE A 110 -9.35 0.12 6.66
CA PHE A 110 -8.04 0.67 6.93
C PHE A 110 -7.10 -0.39 7.50
N ASP A 111 -5.80 -0.22 7.30
CA ASP A 111 -4.79 -1.03 7.95
C ASP A 111 -4.57 -0.54 9.40
N ALA A 112 -5.07 -1.32 10.37
CA ALA A 112 -4.90 -1.05 11.80
C ALA A 112 -3.43 -1.06 12.25
N GLY A 113 -2.54 -1.57 11.39
CA GLY A 113 -1.10 -1.51 11.58
C GLY A 113 -0.46 -0.14 11.40
N CYS A 114 -1.18 0.82 10.84
CA CYS A 114 -0.69 2.17 10.59
C CYS A 114 -0.71 3.00 11.89
N PRO A 115 0.44 3.53 12.37
CA PRO A 115 0.49 4.33 13.60
C PRO A 115 -0.20 5.69 13.49
N GLY A 116 -0.51 6.13 12.27
CA GLY A 116 -1.22 7.38 12.00
C GLY A 116 -2.74 7.27 12.08
N ILE A 117 -3.31 6.08 12.26
CA ILE A 117 -4.76 5.94 12.43
C ILE A 117 -5.20 6.49 13.79
N LYS A 118 -6.21 7.36 13.77
CA LYS A 118 -6.85 7.95 14.95
C LYS A 118 -8.36 7.73 14.88
N HIS A 119 -9.01 7.63 16.04
CA HIS A 119 -10.45 7.38 16.20
C HIS A 119 -11.17 8.55 16.89
N ASP A 120 -10.64 9.77 16.71
CA ASP A 120 -11.09 11.00 17.37
C ASP A 120 -12.02 11.85 16.48
N LEU A 121 -11.81 11.83 15.16
CA LEU A 121 -12.57 12.58 14.17
C LEU A 121 -12.89 11.70 12.95
N ASP A 122 -13.97 12.01 12.26
CA ASP A 122 -14.35 11.31 11.03
C ASP A 122 -13.87 12.10 9.79
N GLU A 123 -12.69 11.72 9.29
CA GLU A 123 -12.13 12.23 8.03
C GLU A 123 -11.85 11.05 7.08
N ARG A 124 -12.70 10.02 7.15
CA ARG A 124 -12.61 8.86 6.25
C ARG A 124 -12.84 9.31 4.80
N PRO A 125 -12.03 8.85 3.83
CA PRO A 125 -12.34 9.04 2.42
C PRO A 125 -13.60 8.25 2.03
N ALA A 126 -14.27 8.61 0.94
CA ALA A 126 -15.31 7.74 0.43
C ALA A 126 -14.67 6.46 -0.15
N ALA A 127 -15.35 5.31 0.00
CA ALA A 127 -14.84 4.05 -0.55
C ALA A 127 -14.61 4.13 -2.07
N GLY A 128 -15.42 4.92 -2.78
CA GLY A 128 -15.29 5.14 -4.23
C GLY A 128 -14.06 5.95 -4.65
N ASP A 129 -13.46 6.72 -3.74
CA ASP A 129 -12.25 7.52 -4.03
C ASP A 129 -10.98 6.66 -3.96
N ILE A 130 -11.04 5.56 -3.22
CA ILE A 130 -9.94 4.61 -3.03
C ILE A 130 -9.97 3.56 -4.13
N MET A 131 -8.81 3.27 -4.73
CA MET A 131 -8.74 2.26 -5.77
C MET A 131 -9.12 0.87 -5.24
N PRO A 132 -9.74 0.01 -6.07
CA PRO A 132 -10.05 -1.36 -5.70
C PRO A 132 -8.84 -2.09 -5.12
N PHE A 133 -9.06 -2.93 -4.10
CA PHE A 133 -8.01 -3.72 -3.45
C PHE A 133 -7.16 -4.51 -4.47
N GLU A 134 -7.77 -5.02 -5.52
CA GLU A 134 -7.15 -5.77 -6.59
C GLU A 134 -6.06 -4.96 -7.34
N ASP A 135 -6.23 -3.63 -7.42
CA ASP A 135 -5.32 -2.74 -8.14
C ASP A 135 -4.02 -2.47 -7.39
N PHE A 136 -3.99 -2.76 -6.08
CA PHE A 136 -2.73 -2.85 -5.32
C PHE A 136 -1.88 -4.06 -5.75
N PHE A 137 -2.51 -5.07 -6.35
CA PHE A 137 -1.89 -6.37 -6.66
C PHE A 137 -2.24 -6.84 -8.09
N PRO A 138 -2.01 -6.02 -9.14
CA PRO A 138 -2.57 -6.25 -10.48
C PRO A 138 -2.02 -7.51 -11.18
N LEU A 139 -0.97 -8.11 -10.63
CA LEU A 139 -0.27 -9.28 -11.17
C LEU A 139 -0.79 -10.61 -10.63
N ALA A 140 -1.62 -10.56 -9.60
CA ALA A 140 -1.97 -11.73 -8.83
C ALA A 140 -3.14 -12.48 -9.48
N PRO A 141 -3.05 -13.81 -9.67
CA PRO A 141 -4.20 -14.61 -10.10
C PRO A 141 -5.40 -14.38 -9.18
N ARG A 142 -6.62 -14.44 -9.71
CA ARG A 142 -7.87 -14.19 -8.95
C ARG A 142 -7.96 -15.00 -7.65
N PHE A 143 -7.56 -16.28 -7.69
CA PHE A 143 -7.57 -17.13 -6.49
C PHE A 143 -6.56 -16.65 -5.43
N ILE A 144 -5.39 -16.17 -5.84
CA ILE A 144 -4.38 -15.62 -4.94
C ILE A 144 -4.87 -14.31 -4.34
N LEU A 145 -5.46 -13.42 -5.14
CA LEU A 145 -6.09 -12.19 -4.67
C LEU A 145 -7.17 -12.49 -3.64
N TRP A 146 -7.99 -13.52 -3.88
CA TRP A 146 -9.00 -13.96 -2.94
C TRP A 146 -8.39 -14.43 -1.61
N ILE A 147 -7.33 -15.25 -1.65
CA ILE A 147 -6.61 -15.68 -0.44
C ILE A 147 -5.99 -14.49 0.28
N VAL A 148 -5.26 -13.62 -0.42
CA VAL A 148 -4.60 -12.44 0.15
C VAL A 148 -5.64 -11.54 0.83
N LYS A 149 -6.76 -11.26 0.14
CA LYS A 149 -7.89 -10.50 0.70
C LYS A 149 -8.43 -11.12 1.97
N LYS A 150 -8.69 -12.44 1.97
CA LYS A 150 -9.15 -13.18 3.15
C LYS A 150 -8.16 -13.11 4.30
N VAL A 151 -6.87 -13.25 4.01
CA VAL A 151 -5.80 -13.16 5.01
C VAL A 151 -5.72 -11.75 5.60
N CYS A 152 -5.77 -10.71 4.76
CA CYS A 152 -5.68 -9.32 5.21
C CYS A 152 -6.86 -8.88 6.08
N VAL A 153 -8.08 -9.35 5.78
CA VAL A 153 -9.31 -9.03 6.53
C VAL A 153 -9.51 -9.94 7.76
N LYS A 154 -8.76 -11.04 7.86
CA LYS A 154 -8.83 -11.93 9.02
C LYS A 154 -8.13 -11.29 10.21
N LYS A 155 -8.88 -11.16 11.31
CA LYS A 155 -8.38 -10.81 12.64
C LYS A 155 -7.29 -11.78 13.08
#